data_AF-A0A3N5AWD4-F1
#
_entry.id   AF-A0A3N5AWD4-F1
#
_cell.length_a   1.000
_cell.length_b   1.000
_cell.length_c   1.000
_cell.angle_alpha   90.00
_cell.angle_beta   90.00
_cell.angle_gamma   90.00
#
_symmetry.space_group_name_H-M   'P 1'
#
loop_
_entity.id
_entity.type
_entity.pdbx_description
1 polymer ?
#
loop_
_entity_poly.entity_id
_entity_poly.type
_entity_poly.pdbx_seq_one_letter_code
_entity_poly.pdbx_strand_id
1 'polypeptide(L)'
;MRPEKGQATLLAVMVIAIIVILGTAGLTLATYSKRAASSSADGTRAYYAAEAGVERAIAQLKVDPLWRDGFTNVPFGGGTIESVVLTELSRTAAGVQVKIESTGKYGKARKKVEAQVTVSYDPFISYPGGSQGGGVNIAGKGSNDDLTITSSTTVIGDSNHPTNLVFGGRGPASPSELKIEATSKDRPVVYGNVYTRGNVNVTVPGGQSGSKGGSTAVVGDVWANGTITLSSSSAIQGVYHENAGLNIPHFPASIDPTDAVKRQQFIDYYTKVAQSYGSGHYFSGDHSFTSAELQNMNGVYFVNGKATIAQRCRDYAGRATIVAATYIELDNNAELQTSDPAAVRGLLSLQDTFMRGNNVVDGVILCGDTLCFNGSATTRGAIATWGIGVDSSEQGGHRWQGTGGCCHRRSWDVKLLYDAAIFLLYPPGLPYTVKVDYWKQVS
;
A
#
# COMPACT_ATOMS: atom_id res chain seq x y z
N MET A 1 -80.54 66.47 0.13
CA MET A 1 -79.25 65.90 -0.31
C MET A 1 -78.20 66.25 0.72
N ARG A 2 -77.77 65.29 1.56
CA ARG A 2 -76.69 65.51 2.54
C ARG A 2 -75.34 65.44 1.80
N PRO A 3 -74.36 66.29 2.12
CA PRO A 3 -73.08 66.29 1.40
C PRO A 3 -72.25 65.05 1.75
N GLU A 4 -72.06 64.15 0.78
CA GLU A 4 -71.23 62.93 0.92
C GLU A 4 -69.71 63.20 0.89
N LYS A 5 -69.28 64.46 0.90
CA LYS A 5 -67.87 64.86 0.76
C LYS A 5 -66.95 64.42 1.91
N GLY A 6 -67.50 63.93 3.03
CA GLY A 6 -66.72 63.37 4.14
C GLY A 6 -66.38 61.87 4.00
N GLN A 7 -67.18 61.11 3.24
CA GLN A 7 -67.00 59.65 3.16
C GLN A 7 -65.80 59.25 2.28
N ALA A 8 -65.50 60.01 1.22
CA ALA A 8 -64.37 59.74 0.34
C ALA A 8 -63.00 59.87 1.06
N THR A 9 -62.87 60.87 1.94
CA THR A 9 -61.64 61.07 2.73
C THR A 9 -61.42 59.92 3.71
N LEU A 10 -62.49 59.44 4.35
CA LEU A 10 -62.42 58.30 5.27
C LEU A 10 -61.99 57.03 4.55
N LEU A 11 -62.54 56.77 3.36
CA LEU A 11 -62.17 55.64 2.52
C LEU A 11 -60.68 55.70 2.12
N ALA A 12 -60.20 56.87 1.68
CA ALA A 12 -58.81 57.04 1.28
C ALA A 12 -57.83 56.75 2.45
N VAL A 13 -58.12 57.28 3.64
CA VAL A 13 -57.31 57.02 4.84
C VAL A 13 -57.33 55.54 5.21
N MET A 14 -58.49 54.88 5.11
CA MET A 14 -58.60 53.45 5.39
C MET A 14 -57.78 52.61 4.39
N VAL A 15 -57.83 52.93 3.10
CA VAL A 15 -57.03 52.25 2.07
C VAL A 15 -55.54 52.46 2.31
N ILE A 16 -55.11 53.69 2.62
CA ILE A 16 -53.71 53.99 2.93
C ILE A 16 -53.26 53.20 4.17
N ALA A 17 -54.08 53.16 5.23
CA ALA A 17 -53.77 52.40 6.44
C ALA A 17 -53.59 50.90 6.14
N ILE A 18 -54.46 50.31 5.32
CA ILE A 18 -54.35 48.91 4.89
C ILE A 18 -53.05 48.68 4.10
N ILE A 19 -52.71 49.57 3.15
CA ILE A 19 -51.48 49.47 2.36
C ILE A 19 -50.25 49.55 3.26
N VAL A 20 -50.23 50.43 4.26
CA VAL A 20 -49.12 50.56 5.21
C VAL A 20 -48.95 49.29 6.05
N ILE A 21 -50.05 48.71 6.54
CA ILE A 21 -50.02 47.45 7.31
C ILE A 21 -49.50 46.31 6.42
N LEU A 22 -49.99 46.19 5.18
CA LEU A 22 -49.51 45.17 4.25
C LEU A 22 -48.03 45.37 3.87
N GLY A 23 -47.60 46.62 3.67
CA GLY A 23 -46.22 46.96 3.37
C GLY A 23 -45.25 46.60 4.50
N THR A 24 -45.61 46.91 5.75
CA THR A 24 -44.81 46.57 6.93
C THR A 24 -44.76 45.06 7.19
N ALA A 25 -45.88 44.34 6.99
CA ALA A 25 -45.91 42.88 7.05
C ALA A 25 -45.02 42.24 5.97
N GLY A 26 -45.10 42.73 4.73
CA GLY A 26 -44.25 42.26 3.62
C GLY A 26 -42.76 42.47 3.86
N LEU A 27 -42.37 43.63 4.39
CA LEU A 27 -40.98 43.92 4.74
C LEU A 27 -40.47 43.01 5.87
N THR A 28 -41.31 42.77 6.89
CA THR A 28 -40.98 41.86 7.99
C THR A 28 -40.75 40.43 7.48
N LEU A 29 -41.63 39.94 6.59
CA LEU A 29 -41.48 38.63 5.98
C LEU A 29 -40.20 38.52 5.13
N ALA A 30 -39.88 39.55 4.34
CA ALA A 30 -38.66 39.57 3.53
C ALA A 30 -37.38 39.55 4.37
N THR A 31 -37.34 40.32 5.47
CA THR A 31 -36.18 40.31 6.38
C THR A 31 -36.04 39.00 7.12
N TYR A 32 -37.15 38.36 7.50
CA TYR A 32 -37.15 37.02 8.09
C TYR A 32 -36.61 35.97 7.10
N SER A 33 -37.12 35.94 5.87
CA SER A 33 -36.65 35.02 4.82
C SER A 33 -35.16 35.21 4.51
N LYS A 34 -34.67 36.45 4.46
CA LYS A 34 -33.24 36.73 4.26
C LYS A 34 -32.38 36.19 5.42
N ARG A 35 -32.80 36.38 6.67
CA ARG A 35 -32.09 35.85 7.85
C ARG A 35 -32.11 34.33 7.88
N ALA A 36 -33.24 33.71 7.57
CA ALA A 36 -33.37 32.26 7.46
C ALA A 36 -32.45 31.69 6.37
N ALA A 37 -32.42 32.31 5.18
CA ALA A 37 -31.53 31.91 4.10
C ALA A 37 -30.04 32.04 4.48
N SER A 38 -29.65 33.16 5.12
CA SER A 38 -28.28 33.35 5.61
C SER A 38 -27.91 32.32 6.67
N SER A 39 -28.78 32.07 7.65
CA SER A 39 -28.54 31.08 8.70
C SER A 39 -28.46 29.66 8.15
N SER A 40 -29.24 29.34 7.11
CA SER A 40 -29.15 28.06 6.41
C SER A 40 -27.82 27.91 5.67
N ALA A 41 -27.39 28.95 4.94
CA ALA A 41 -26.10 28.96 4.26
C ALA A 41 -24.92 28.81 5.23
N ASP A 42 -24.93 29.53 6.36
CA ASP A 42 -23.93 29.40 7.41
C ASP A 42 -23.96 28.01 8.06
N GLY A 43 -25.15 27.45 8.26
CA GLY A 43 -25.35 26.09 8.75
C GLY A 43 -24.73 25.02 7.85
N THR A 44 -24.93 25.14 6.53
CA THR A 44 -24.32 24.25 5.54
C THR A 44 -22.80 24.36 5.52
N ARG A 45 -22.25 25.58 5.63
CA ARG A 45 -20.79 25.77 5.71
C ARG A 45 -20.19 25.19 7.00
N ALA A 46 -20.87 25.35 8.14
CA ALA A 46 -20.46 24.74 9.40
C ALA A 46 -20.50 23.20 9.32
N TYR A 47 -21.47 22.63 8.61
CA TYR A 47 -21.54 21.19 8.36
C TYR A 47 -20.35 20.68 7.54
N TYR A 48 -19.99 21.35 6.43
CA TYR A 48 -18.82 20.95 5.63
C TYR A 48 -17.51 21.09 6.40
N ALA A 49 -17.39 22.07 7.29
CA ALA A 49 -16.24 22.14 8.19
C ALA A 49 -16.20 20.94 9.15
N ALA A 50 -17.33 20.50 9.70
CA ALA A 50 -17.39 19.31 10.54
C ALA A 50 -16.98 18.04 9.77
N GLU A 51 -17.51 17.86 8.55
CA GLU A 51 -17.19 16.74 7.67
C GLU A 51 -15.70 16.69 7.33
N ALA A 52 -15.10 17.83 6.98
CA ALA A 52 -13.66 17.93 6.75
C ALA A 52 -12.83 17.53 7.98
N GLY A 53 -13.33 17.80 9.19
CA GLY A 53 -12.71 17.33 10.43
C GLY A 53 -12.73 15.80 10.58
N VAL A 54 -13.84 15.15 10.19
CA VAL A 54 -13.94 13.67 10.16
C VAL A 54 -12.95 13.10 9.15
N GLU A 55 -12.94 13.61 7.92
CA GLU A 55 -12.04 13.14 6.86
C GLU A 55 -10.56 13.30 7.24
N ARG A 56 -10.22 14.42 7.88
CA ARG A 56 -8.86 14.65 8.37
C ARG A 56 -8.49 13.69 9.50
N ALA A 57 -9.41 13.37 10.41
CA ALA A 57 -9.17 12.36 11.44
C ALA A 57 -9.04 10.95 10.85
N ILE A 58 -9.85 10.60 9.85
CA ILE A 58 -9.70 9.36 9.09
C ILE A 58 -8.32 9.30 8.44
N ALA A 59 -7.85 10.39 7.83
CA ALA A 59 -6.52 10.46 7.25
C ALA A 59 -5.42 10.24 8.30
N GLN A 60 -5.55 10.74 9.53
CA GLN A 60 -4.60 10.43 10.61
C GLN A 60 -4.69 8.99 11.09
N LEU A 61 -5.90 8.43 11.21
CA LEU A 61 -6.08 7.02 11.57
C LEU A 61 -5.51 6.07 10.51
N LYS A 62 -5.50 6.49 9.24
CA LYS A 62 -4.77 5.81 8.17
C LYS A 62 -3.26 5.92 8.36
N VAL A 63 -2.75 6.99 8.97
CA VAL A 63 -1.31 7.12 9.22
C VAL A 63 -0.89 6.27 10.43
N ASP A 64 -1.63 6.44 11.53
CA ASP A 64 -1.42 5.80 12.83
C ASP A 64 -2.80 5.34 13.37
N PRO A 65 -3.09 4.02 13.40
CA PRO A 65 -4.36 3.46 13.89
C PRO A 65 -4.63 3.76 15.34
N LEU A 66 -3.56 4.03 16.09
CA LEU A 66 -3.58 4.26 17.52
C LEU A 66 -3.69 5.76 17.83
N TRP A 67 -3.76 6.63 16.82
CA TRP A 67 -3.86 8.07 16.99
C TRP A 67 -5.13 8.50 17.75
N ARG A 68 -4.89 9.10 18.93
CA ARG A 68 -5.83 9.64 19.96
C ARG A 68 -6.16 11.12 19.88
N ASP A 69 -5.25 11.93 19.34
CA ASP A 69 -5.09 13.29 19.85
C ASP A 69 -6.23 14.24 19.45
N GLY A 70 -6.91 13.96 18.33
CA GLY A 70 -7.94 14.84 17.80
C GLY A 70 -7.37 16.17 17.29
N PHE A 71 -8.24 17.14 17.07
CA PHE A 71 -7.86 18.49 16.63
C PHE A 71 -8.75 19.54 17.28
N THR A 72 -8.24 20.77 17.41
CA THR A 72 -9.07 21.92 17.80
C THR A 72 -8.71 23.15 16.97
N ASN A 73 -9.72 23.99 16.71
CA ASN A 73 -9.58 25.31 16.09
C ASN A 73 -8.79 25.34 14.76
N VAL A 74 -9.00 24.36 13.88
CA VAL A 74 -8.32 24.31 12.58
C VAL A 74 -9.11 25.08 11.51
N PRO A 75 -8.54 26.09 10.84
CA PRO A 75 -9.26 26.86 9.82
C PRO A 75 -9.58 26.01 8.58
N PHE A 76 -10.80 26.15 8.04
CA PHE A 76 -11.24 25.43 6.84
C PHE A 76 -12.34 26.18 6.10
N GLY A 77 -12.16 26.48 4.80
CA GLY A 77 -13.21 27.04 3.94
C GLY A 77 -13.82 28.36 4.43
N GLY A 78 -13.06 29.20 5.15
CA GLY A 78 -13.55 30.43 5.80
C GLY A 78 -14.31 30.21 7.12
N GLY A 79 -14.49 28.95 7.55
CA GLY A 79 -14.92 28.57 8.89
C GLY A 79 -13.79 27.92 9.68
N THR A 80 -14.15 27.12 10.67
CA THR A 80 -13.21 26.43 11.56
C THR A 80 -13.74 25.06 11.94
N ILE A 81 -12.88 24.04 11.88
CA ILE A 81 -13.06 22.76 12.57
C ILE A 81 -12.79 23.05 14.05
N GLU A 82 -13.86 23.24 14.83
CA GLU A 82 -13.80 23.69 16.21
C GLU A 82 -13.20 22.60 17.12
N SER A 83 -13.65 21.35 16.95
CA SER A 83 -13.16 20.21 17.72
C SER A 83 -13.32 18.90 16.94
N VAL A 84 -12.33 18.01 17.02
CA VAL A 84 -12.46 16.61 16.61
C VAL A 84 -12.01 15.72 17.77
N VAL A 85 -12.86 14.81 18.21
CA VAL A 85 -12.64 13.90 19.34
C VAL A 85 -12.82 12.46 18.87
N LEU A 86 -11.91 11.58 19.28
CA LEU A 86 -11.94 10.16 18.93
C LEU A 86 -12.17 9.34 20.20
N THR A 87 -13.14 8.44 20.16
CA THR A 87 -13.45 7.51 21.26
C THR A 87 -13.36 6.08 20.76
N GLU A 88 -12.51 5.27 21.39
CA GLU A 88 -12.41 3.84 21.07
C GLU A 88 -13.68 3.11 21.55
N LEU A 89 -14.34 2.41 20.63
CA LEU A 89 -15.57 1.65 20.92
C LEU A 89 -15.26 0.20 21.26
N SER A 90 -14.36 -0.44 20.49
CA SER A 90 -13.92 -1.81 20.72
C SER A 90 -12.55 -2.07 20.10
N ARG A 91 -11.82 -3.06 20.65
CA ARG A 91 -10.52 -3.52 20.14
C ARG A 91 -10.52 -5.02 20.03
N THR A 92 -10.05 -5.52 18.89
CA THR A 92 -9.90 -6.94 18.59
C THR A 92 -8.51 -7.20 17.99
N ALA A 93 -8.13 -8.45 17.82
CA ALA A 93 -6.88 -8.81 17.14
C ALA A 93 -6.85 -8.36 15.66
N ALA A 94 -8.01 -8.20 15.03
CA ALA A 94 -8.13 -7.78 13.64
C ALA A 94 -8.07 -6.26 13.46
N GLY A 95 -8.39 -5.47 14.49
CA GLY A 95 -8.52 -4.02 14.36
C GLY A 95 -9.22 -3.35 15.53
N VAL A 96 -9.48 -2.06 15.38
CA VAL A 96 -10.11 -1.20 16.39
C VAL A 96 -11.26 -0.42 15.79
N GLN A 97 -12.39 -0.35 16.49
CA GLN A 97 -13.51 0.51 16.11
C GLN A 97 -13.41 1.83 16.87
N VAL A 98 -13.48 2.94 16.13
CA VAL A 98 -13.34 4.30 16.65
C VAL A 98 -14.55 5.12 16.25
N LYS A 99 -15.16 5.80 17.22
CA LYS A 99 -16.14 6.85 16.99
C LYS A 99 -15.42 8.19 16.88
N ILE A 100 -15.63 8.90 15.78
CA ILE A 100 -15.09 10.22 15.50
C ILE A 100 -16.24 11.23 15.63
N GLU A 101 -16.09 12.21 16.51
CA GLU A 101 -17.01 13.33 16.67
C GLU A 101 -16.33 14.63 16.25
N SER A 102 -16.85 15.29 15.22
CA SER A 102 -16.31 16.54 14.68
C SER A 102 -17.35 17.66 14.77
N THR A 103 -16.94 18.82 15.28
CA THR A 103 -17.77 20.03 15.33
C THR A 103 -17.17 21.09 14.42
N GLY A 104 -17.95 21.57 13.46
CA GLY A 104 -17.59 22.66 12.57
C GLY A 104 -18.34 23.94 12.92
N LYS A 105 -17.70 25.09 12.67
CA LYS A 105 -18.22 26.42 12.97
C LYS A 105 -18.03 27.39 11.80
N TYR A 106 -19.07 28.14 11.48
CA TYR A 106 -19.03 29.22 10.49
C TYR A 106 -19.87 30.40 11.00
N GLY A 107 -19.23 31.52 11.31
CA GLY A 107 -19.91 32.65 11.97
C GLY A 107 -20.54 32.24 13.30
N LYS A 108 -21.88 32.32 13.38
CA LYS A 108 -22.66 31.89 14.56
C LYS A 108 -23.18 30.46 14.46
N ALA A 109 -23.13 29.85 13.28
CA ALA A 109 -23.60 28.49 13.07
C ALA A 109 -22.56 27.47 13.57
N ARG A 110 -23.04 26.41 14.22
CA ARG A 110 -22.25 25.25 14.66
C ARG A 110 -22.97 23.98 14.25
N LYS A 111 -22.24 22.97 13.80
CA LYS A 111 -22.78 21.66 13.43
C LYS A 111 -21.84 20.56 13.92
N LYS A 112 -22.42 19.47 14.45
CA LYS A 112 -21.70 18.28 14.89
C LYS A 112 -22.00 17.12 13.94
N VAL A 113 -20.95 16.39 13.57
CA VAL A 113 -21.01 15.19 12.75
C VAL A 113 -20.32 14.06 13.49
N GLU A 114 -20.93 12.88 13.44
CA GLU A 114 -20.40 11.65 14.02
C GLU A 114 -20.18 10.61 12.93
N ALA A 115 -19.02 9.95 12.97
CA ALA A 115 -18.68 8.82 12.12
C ALA A 115 -18.15 7.66 12.96
N GLN A 116 -18.52 6.43 12.60
CA GLN A 116 -17.93 5.22 13.18
C GLN A 116 -17.05 4.54 12.15
N VAL A 117 -15.82 4.25 12.56
CA VAL A 117 -14.75 3.79 11.70
C VAL A 117 -14.13 2.53 12.27
N THR A 118 -14.09 1.48 11.47
CA THR A 118 -13.31 0.27 11.77
C THR A 118 -11.94 0.39 11.11
N VAL A 119 -10.86 0.36 11.89
CA VAL A 119 -9.47 0.39 11.43
C VAL A 119 -8.86 -1.00 11.63
N SER A 120 -8.59 -1.73 10.56
CA SER A 120 -7.92 -3.04 10.63
C SER A 120 -6.44 -2.88 10.93
N TYR A 121 -5.84 -3.59 11.91
CA TYR A 121 -4.38 -3.56 12.16
C TYR A 121 -3.59 -4.31 11.10
N ASP A 122 -4.23 -5.31 10.50
CA ASP A 122 -3.63 -6.12 9.48
C ASP A 122 -3.94 -5.50 8.10
N PRO A 123 -2.91 -5.02 7.37
CA PRO A 123 -3.11 -4.51 6.02
C PRO A 123 -3.50 -5.63 5.02
N PHE A 124 -3.40 -6.90 5.39
CA PHE A 124 -3.61 -8.06 4.53
C PHE A 124 -4.98 -8.75 4.70
N ILE A 125 -5.66 -8.63 5.85
CA ILE A 125 -6.88 -9.42 6.17
C ILE A 125 -8.20 -8.83 5.61
N SER A 126 -8.23 -7.55 5.22
CA SER A 126 -9.50 -6.83 4.95
C SER A 126 -10.00 -6.82 3.49
N TYR A 127 -9.48 -7.68 2.61
CA TYR A 127 -10.03 -7.81 1.24
C TYR A 127 -11.02 -8.98 1.15
N PRO A 128 -12.35 -8.71 1.04
CA PRO A 128 -13.33 -9.75 0.82
C PRO A 128 -13.37 -10.09 -0.67
N GLY A 129 -12.70 -11.19 -1.05
CA GLY A 129 -13.03 -11.94 -2.26
C GLY A 129 -11.94 -11.99 -3.33
N GLY A 130 -11.67 -13.21 -3.79
CA GLY A 130 -11.09 -13.46 -5.11
C GLY A 130 -9.63 -13.86 -5.11
N SER A 131 -9.37 -15.16 -4.92
CA SER A 131 -8.30 -15.83 -5.67
C SER A 131 -8.39 -15.40 -7.14
N GLN A 132 -7.32 -14.83 -7.73
CA GLN A 132 -6.88 -14.88 -9.15
C GLN A 132 -5.91 -13.72 -9.46
N GLY A 133 -4.65 -14.06 -9.82
CA GLY A 133 -3.65 -13.15 -10.43
C GLY A 133 -2.61 -12.57 -9.45
N GLY A 134 -1.45 -13.23 -9.31
CA GLY A 134 -0.34 -12.82 -8.44
C GLY A 134 0.84 -12.19 -9.20
N GLY A 135 1.49 -11.20 -8.58
CA GLY A 135 2.43 -10.24 -9.16
C GLY A 135 3.91 -10.24 -8.67
N VAL A 136 4.96 -10.75 -9.35
CA VAL A 136 6.38 -10.66 -8.92
C VAL A 136 6.99 -9.27 -9.16
N ASN A 137 7.29 -8.56 -8.08
CA ASN A 137 7.88 -7.22 -8.14
C ASN A 137 9.37 -7.22 -7.75
N ILE A 138 10.25 -7.17 -8.75
CA ILE A 138 11.69 -6.98 -8.57
C ILE A 138 11.95 -5.49 -8.82
N ALA A 139 12.57 -4.75 -7.89
CA ALA A 139 12.74 -3.30 -8.02
C ALA A 139 14.15 -2.83 -7.61
N GLY A 140 15.16 -3.10 -8.44
CA GLY A 140 16.54 -2.61 -8.30
C GLY A 140 16.68 -1.08 -8.34
N LYS A 141 16.97 -0.39 -7.23
CA LYS A 141 17.45 1.01 -7.25
C LYS A 141 18.89 1.09 -6.75
N GLY A 142 19.84 1.30 -7.66
CA GLY A 142 21.21 1.72 -7.30
C GLY A 142 22.35 0.97 -7.98
N SER A 143 22.10 -0.14 -8.65
CA SER A 143 23.08 -0.65 -9.62
C SER A 143 22.80 0.00 -10.99
N ASN A 144 23.83 0.55 -11.61
CA ASN A 144 23.85 0.72 -13.07
C ASN A 144 24.00 -0.64 -13.78
N ASP A 145 23.92 -1.75 -13.02
CA ASP A 145 24.04 -3.11 -13.52
C ASP A 145 22.66 -3.68 -13.84
N ASP A 146 22.59 -4.30 -15.01
CA ASP A 146 21.43 -5.02 -15.52
C ASP A 146 21.09 -6.23 -14.62
N LEU A 147 19.81 -6.37 -14.23
CA LEU A 147 19.31 -7.64 -13.69
C LEU A 147 19.39 -8.70 -14.80
N THR A 148 20.35 -9.62 -14.73
CA THR A 148 20.52 -10.63 -15.79
C THR A 148 20.00 -11.98 -15.30
N ILE A 149 18.77 -12.36 -15.68
CA ILE A 149 18.27 -13.73 -15.49
C ILE A 149 18.72 -14.60 -16.66
N THR A 150 19.71 -15.48 -16.44
CA THR A 150 20.41 -16.25 -17.48
C THR A 150 19.92 -17.69 -17.68
N SER A 151 18.83 -18.10 -17.03
CA SER A 151 18.28 -19.47 -17.07
C SER A 151 16.76 -19.46 -17.28
N SER A 152 16.19 -20.64 -17.59
CA SER A 152 14.76 -20.89 -17.80
C SER A 152 13.94 -20.50 -16.55
N THR A 153 13.60 -19.21 -16.46
CA THR A 153 12.93 -18.62 -15.31
C THR A 153 11.57 -18.11 -15.74
N THR A 154 10.53 -18.59 -15.09
CA THR A 154 9.17 -18.08 -15.26
C THR A 154 8.94 -16.98 -14.24
N VAL A 155 8.77 -15.75 -14.69
CA VAL A 155 8.39 -14.63 -13.82
C VAL A 155 6.87 -14.56 -13.83
N ILE A 156 6.23 -15.03 -12.76
CA ILE A 156 4.78 -15.00 -12.63
C ILE A 156 4.41 -13.79 -11.76
N GLY A 157 4.40 -12.61 -12.38
CA GLY A 157 3.51 -11.53 -12.00
C GLY A 157 3.97 -10.09 -12.35
N ASP A 158 3.18 -9.10 -11.94
CA ASP A 158 3.39 -7.64 -11.89
C ASP A 158 4.79 -7.20 -11.41
N SER A 159 5.66 -6.86 -12.36
CA SER A 159 7.01 -6.36 -12.09
C SER A 159 7.08 -4.83 -12.21
N ASN A 160 7.71 -4.12 -11.26
CA ASN A 160 7.86 -2.65 -11.27
C ASN A 160 9.32 -2.24 -11.05
N HIS A 161 10.02 -1.88 -12.13
CA HIS A 161 11.40 -1.40 -12.03
C HIS A 161 11.49 0.13 -12.08
N PRO A 162 12.33 0.76 -11.23
CA PRO A 162 12.59 2.20 -11.26
C PRO A 162 13.41 2.64 -12.49
N THR A 163 14.00 1.68 -13.20
CA THR A 163 14.79 1.80 -14.43
C THR A 163 14.31 0.75 -15.45
N ASN A 164 15.16 0.36 -16.41
CA ASN A 164 14.89 -0.75 -17.34
C ASN A 164 14.90 -2.11 -16.59
N LEU A 165 13.93 -3.00 -16.84
CA LEU A 165 13.84 -4.36 -16.27
C LEU A 165 14.45 -5.40 -17.21
N VAL A 166 15.70 -5.80 -16.99
CA VAL A 166 16.44 -6.76 -17.83
C VAL A 166 16.16 -8.21 -17.41
N PHE A 167 16.10 -9.11 -18.40
CA PHE A 167 16.12 -10.56 -18.19
C PHE A 167 16.99 -11.21 -19.29
N GLY A 168 18.29 -11.39 -19.04
CA GLY A 168 19.24 -12.13 -19.90
C GLY A 168 20.46 -11.32 -20.40
N GLY A 169 21.57 -12.00 -20.73
CA GLY A 169 22.87 -11.40 -21.15
C GLY A 169 23.32 -11.92 -22.53
N ARG A 170 24.40 -11.48 -23.23
CA ARG A 170 25.52 -10.56 -23.02
C ARG A 170 25.80 -9.88 -24.38
N GLY A 171 26.02 -8.57 -24.40
CA GLY A 171 26.64 -7.83 -25.52
C GLY A 171 26.80 -6.34 -25.16
N PRO A 172 27.93 -5.68 -25.46
CA PRO A 172 28.14 -4.30 -25.05
C PRO A 172 27.45 -3.34 -26.02
N ALA A 173 26.36 -2.69 -25.62
CA ALA A 173 25.84 -1.54 -26.36
C ALA A 173 24.96 -0.61 -25.49
N SER A 174 25.45 0.63 -25.36
CA SER A 174 24.82 1.91 -24.98
C SER A 174 24.03 2.04 -23.65
N PRO A 175 24.16 3.18 -22.93
CA PRO A 175 23.72 3.31 -21.52
C PRO A 175 22.21 3.48 -21.27
N SER A 176 21.32 3.07 -22.17
CA SER A 176 19.89 3.41 -22.02
C SER A 176 18.89 2.44 -22.66
N GLU A 177 19.30 1.22 -23.01
CA GLU A 177 18.46 0.30 -23.76
C GLU A 177 18.24 -1.02 -23.01
N LEU A 178 16.99 -1.48 -22.99
CA LEU A 178 16.56 -2.74 -22.39
C LEU A 178 16.49 -3.85 -23.46
N LYS A 179 16.63 -5.14 -23.12
CA LYS A 179 16.40 -6.25 -24.07
C LYS A 179 16.03 -7.52 -23.32
N ILE A 180 14.88 -8.15 -23.62
CA ILE A 180 14.61 -9.54 -23.27
C ILE A 180 15.35 -10.38 -24.30
N GLU A 181 16.20 -11.31 -23.87
CA GLU A 181 16.88 -12.22 -24.79
C GLU A 181 16.90 -13.67 -24.25
N ALA A 182 16.14 -14.58 -24.86
CA ALA A 182 16.18 -16.02 -24.56
C ALA A 182 17.45 -16.70 -25.11
N THR A 183 18.39 -17.10 -24.25
CA THR A 183 19.69 -17.67 -24.67
C THR A 183 19.69 -19.20 -24.89
N SER A 184 18.55 -19.90 -24.78
CA SER A 184 18.48 -21.36 -24.99
C SER A 184 17.08 -21.80 -25.48
N LYS A 185 16.92 -23.11 -25.75
CA LYS A 185 15.70 -23.75 -26.31
C LYS A 185 14.41 -23.54 -25.51
N ASP A 186 14.49 -22.97 -24.32
CA ASP A 186 13.33 -22.76 -23.45
C ASP A 186 12.72 -21.36 -23.64
N ARG A 187 11.40 -21.30 -23.48
CA ARG A 187 10.57 -20.13 -23.80
C ARG A 187 10.31 -19.35 -22.50
N PRO A 188 10.98 -18.21 -22.24
CA PRO A 188 10.61 -17.41 -21.09
C PRO A 188 9.21 -16.82 -21.32
N VAL A 189 8.34 -17.07 -20.35
CA VAL A 189 7.00 -16.50 -20.29
C VAL A 189 6.89 -15.72 -18.99
N VAL A 190 6.54 -14.44 -19.10
CA VAL A 190 6.10 -13.64 -17.97
C VAL A 190 4.60 -13.84 -17.84
N TYR A 191 4.08 -14.23 -16.70
CA TYR A 191 2.64 -14.27 -16.44
C TYR A 191 2.28 -13.13 -15.51
N GLY A 192 1.23 -12.37 -15.76
CA GLY A 192 0.89 -11.14 -15.02
C GLY A 192 1.42 -9.87 -15.69
N ASN A 193 1.17 -8.74 -15.05
CA ASN A 193 1.41 -7.45 -15.66
C ASN A 193 2.90 -7.04 -15.62
N VAL A 194 3.26 -5.97 -16.32
CA VAL A 194 4.60 -5.38 -16.26
C VAL A 194 4.45 -3.88 -16.18
N TYR A 195 5.15 -3.24 -15.26
CA TYR A 195 5.18 -1.80 -15.05
C TYR A 195 6.64 -1.34 -15.11
N THR A 196 6.98 -0.37 -15.96
CA THR A 196 8.36 0.14 -15.98
C THR A 196 8.39 1.63 -16.25
N ARG A 197 9.28 2.35 -15.54
CA ARG A 197 9.55 3.77 -15.80
C ARG A 197 10.39 4.01 -17.05
N GLY A 198 10.88 2.96 -17.70
CA GLY A 198 11.70 3.03 -18.91
C GLY A 198 11.00 2.39 -20.11
N ASN A 199 11.81 1.91 -21.05
CA ASN A 199 11.33 1.13 -22.20
C ASN A 199 11.09 -0.32 -21.77
N VAL A 200 10.23 -1.06 -22.48
CA VAL A 200 10.07 -2.52 -22.39
C VAL A 200 10.48 -3.13 -23.71
N ASN A 201 11.52 -3.95 -23.77
CA ASN A 201 11.93 -4.60 -25.01
C ASN A 201 11.79 -6.12 -24.86
N VAL A 202 10.78 -6.72 -25.49
CA VAL A 202 10.57 -8.18 -25.57
C VAL A 202 11.24 -8.71 -26.82
N THR A 203 12.42 -9.32 -26.70
CA THR A 203 13.20 -9.84 -27.85
C THR A 203 13.44 -11.33 -27.71
N VAL A 204 13.61 -11.97 -28.86
CA VAL A 204 14.21 -13.30 -28.97
C VAL A 204 15.53 -13.06 -29.69
N PRO A 205 16.69 -13.37 -29.08
CA PRO A 205 17.96 -13.16 -29.72
C PRO A 205 18.00 -14.05 -30.94
N GLY A 206 18.46 -13.49 -32.06
CA GLY A 206 18.43 -14.11 -33.37
C GLY A 206 18.94 -15.54 -33.31
N GLY A 207 18.01 -16.50 -33.32
CA GLY A 207 18.34 -17.86 -33.65
C GLY A 207 18.96 -17.82 -35.04
N GLN A 208 20.17 -18.39 -35.18
CA GLN A 208 20.75 -18.63 -36.49
C GLN A 208 19.66 -19.18 -37.42
N SER A 209 19.49 -18.57 -38.60
CA SER A 209 18.52 -18.96 -39.63
C SER A 209 18.44 -20.48 -39.74
N GLY A 210 17.38 -21.09 -39.19
CA GLY A 210 17.20 -22.54 -39.20
C GLY A 210 16.67 -23.15 -37.90
N SER A 211 16.82 -22.49 -36.76
CA SER A 211 16.18 -22.96 -35.52
C SER A 211 14.77 -22.37 -35.42
N LYS A 212 13.73 -23.23 -35.37
CA LYS A 212 12.34 -22.82 -35.11
C LYS A 212 12.28 -22.16 -33.72
N GLY A 213 12.45 -20.83 -33.69
CA GLY A 213 12.65 -20.04 -32.48
C GLY A 213 11.47 -20.14 -31.52
N GLY A 214 11.77 -20.32 -30.24
CA GLY A 214 10.79 -20.27 -29.17
C GLY A 214 10.19 -18.86 -29.08
N SER A 215 8.86 -18.78 -28.96
CA SER A 215 8.19 -17.51 -28.70
C SER A 215 8.35 -17.11 -27.23
N THR A 216 8.74 -15.86 -26.98
CA THR A 216 8.68 -15.21 -25.68
C THR A 216 7.33 -14.53 -25.52
N ALA A 217 6.68 -14.69 -24.36
CA ALA A 217 5.36 -14.12 -24.15
C ALA A 217 5.27 -13.38 -22.81
N VAL A 218 4.59 -12.24 -22.80
CA VAL A 218 4.02 -11.65 -21.58
C VAL A 218 2.53 -11.97 -21.59
N VAL A 219 2.07 -12.71 -20.60
CA VAL A 219 0.68 -13.14 -20.38
C VAL A 219 0.08 -12.24 -19.31
N GLY A 220 -0.13 -10.98 -19.69
CA GLY A 220 -0.68 -9.90 -18.86
C GLY A 220 -0.49 -8.55 -19.56
N ASP A 221 -0.92 -7.48 -18.92
CA ASP A 221 -0.85 -6.12 -19.47
C ASP A 221 0.52 -5.49 -19.21
N VAL A 222 0.97 -4.58 -20.07
CA VAL A 222 2.31 -3.94 -19.97
C VAL A 222 2.18 -2.43 -19.97
N TRP A 223 2.66 -1.75 -18.95
CA TRP A 223 2.74 -0.29 -18.84
C TRP A 223 4.21 0.16 -18.85
N ALA A 224 4.61 0.87 -19.90
CA ALA A 224 5.93 1.48 -20.02
C ALA A 224 5.80 3.00 -20.06
N ASN A 225 6.62 3.71 -19.30
CA ASN A 225 6.73 5.17 -19.43
C ASN A 225 7.55 5.57 -20.67
N GLY A 226 8.33 4.63 -21.23
CA GLY A 226 8.98 4.73 -22.53
C GLY A 226 8.25 3.93 -23.62
N THR A 227 9.00 3.38 -24.56
CA THR A 227 8.48 2.56 -25.67
C THR A 227 8.42 1.07 -25.32
N ILE A 228 7.58 0.32 -26.02
CA ILE A 228 7.46 -1.13 -25.91
C ILE A 228 7.84 -1.76 -27.25
N THR A 229 9.03 -2.39 -27.35
CA THR A 229 9.49 -3.04 -28.58
C THR A 229 9.31 -4.56 -28.49
N LEU A 230 8.69 -5.17 -29.50
CA LEU A 230 8.55 -6.63 -29.61
C LEU A 230 9.38 -7.14 -30.80
N SER A 231 10.13 -8.24 -30.63
CA SER A 231 10.69 -8.98 -31.77
C SER A 231 9.60 -9.76 -32.50
N SER A 232 9.89 -10.17 -33.75
CA SER A 232 8.96 -10.90 -34.62
C SER A 232 8.41 -12.22 -34.05
N SER A 233 9.03 -12.76 -32.99
CA SER A 233 8.62 -13.98 -32.30
C SER A 233 8.19 -13.74 -30.84
N SER A 234 8.10 -12.49 -30.41
CA SER A 234 7.61 -12.10 -29.08
C SER A 234 6.14 -11.74 -29.12
N ALA A 235 5.40 -11.99 -28.04
CA ALA A 235 4.01 -11.59 -27.91
C ALA A 235 3.72 -10.99 -26.53
N ILE A 236 2.88 -9.96 -26.48
CA ILE A 236 2.16 -9.58 -25.26
C ILE A 236 0.71 -10.02 -25.50
N GLN A 237 0.18 -10.88 -24.64
CA GLN A 237 -1.20 -11.37 -24.74
C GLN A 237 -2.22 -10.40 -24.13
N GLY A 238 -1.79 -9.54 -23.19
CA GLY A 238 -2.60 -8.44 -22.65
C GLY A 238 -2.50 -7.14 -23.45
N VAL A 239 -3.02 -6.05 -22.88
CA VAL A 239 -2.95 -4.70 -23.42
C VAL A 239 -1.61 -4.08 -23.06
N TYR A 240 -0.97 -3.39 -24.00
CA TYR A 240 0.24 -2.63 -23.73
C TYR A 240 0.01 -1.12 -23.85
N HIS A 241 0.66 -0.37 -22.97
CA HIS A 241 0.55 1.07 -22.82
C HIS A 241 1.96 1.68 -22.88
N GLU A 242 2.34 2.18 -24.04
CA GLU A 242 3.57 2.98 -24.20
C GLU A 242 3.34 4.42 -23.72
N ASN A 243 4.41 5.10 -23.30
CA ASN A 243 4.35 6.48 -22.80
C ASN A 243 3.25 6.69 -21.75
N ALA A 244 3.03 5.69 -20.88
CA ALA A 244 1.95 5.69 -19.89
C ALA A 244 2.05 6.86 -18.87
N GLY A 245 3.15 7.62 -18.88
CA GLY A 245 3.38 8.78 -18.03
C GLY A 245 3.62 8.40 -16.57
N LEU A 246 3.38 9.36 -15.67
CA LEU A 246 3.40 9.17 -14.21
C LEU A 246 2.25 8.29 -13.68
N ASN A 247 1.37 7.78 -14.54
CA ASN A 247 0.25 6.90 -14.15
C ASN A 247 0.68 5.45 -13.92
N ILE A 248 1.98 5.14 -14.02
CA ILE A 248 2.50 3.92 -13.40
C ILE A 248 2.32 4.09 -11.90
N PRO A 249 1.55 3.22 -11.23
CA PRO A 249 1.42 3.26 -9.78
C PRO A 249 2.83 3.32 -9.18
N HIS A 250 3.15 4.40 -8.48
CA HIS A 250 4.40 4.50 -7.74
C HIS A 250 4.52 3.26 -6.83
N PHE A 251 5.74 2.75 -6.58
CA PHE A 251 6.04 1.60 -5.70
C PHE A 251 6.65 2.03 -4.35
N PRO A 252 6.15 1.60 -3.16
CA PRO A 252 6.48 2.07 -1.82
C PRO A 252 7.67 2.99 -1.56
N ALA A 253 7.56 4.32 -1.40
CA ALA A 253 8.70 5.12 -0.90
C ALA A 253 8.90 4.99 0.64
N SER A 254 8.27 4.00 1.28
CA SER A 254 8.05 3.97 2.73
C SER A 254 9.03 3.12 3.53
N ILE A 255 9.90 2.35 2.89
CA ILE A 255 11.06 1.74 3.57
C ILE A 255 12.27 2.19 2.78
N ASP A 256 12.74 3.39 3.10
CA ASP A 256 14.09 3.78 2.73
C ASP A 256 14.99 3.38 3.90
N PRO A 257 15.69 2.23 3.85
CA PRO A 257 16.56 1.81 4.93
C PRO A 257 17.68 2.82 5.22
N THR A 258 17.95 3.74 4.29
CA THR A 258 18.98 4.77 4.41
C THR A 258 18.49 6.02 5.15
N ASP A 259 17.17 6.25 5.24
CA ASP A 259 16.58 7.37 5.98
C ASP A 259 16.39 7.00 7.46
N ALA A 260 17.26 7.51 8.32
CA ALA A 260 17.24 7.23 9.75
C ALA A 260 15.91 7.61 10.44
N VAL A 261 15.22 8.66 9.97
CA VAL A 261 13.95 9.10 10.58
C VAL A 261 12.85 8.12 10.23
N LYS A 262 12.72 7.74 8.96
CA LYS A 262 11.73 6.74 8.52
C LYS A 262 11.99 5.38 9.14
N ARG A 263 13.27 5.01 9.28
CA ARG A 263 13.68 3.80 9.97
C ARG A 263 13.21 3.79 11.43
N GLN A 264 13.42 4.88 12.16
CA GLN A 264 12.97 4.97 13.55
C GLN A 264 11.43 4.93 13.64
N GLN A 265 10.72 5.61 12.73
CA GLN A 265 9.26 5.57 12.67
C GLN A 265 8.73 4.15 12.44
N PHE A 266 9.38 3.37 11.56
CA PHE A 266 9.05 1.96 11.36
C PHE A 266 9.23 1.14 12.63
N ILE A 267 10.37 1.32 13.32
CA ILE A 267 10.69 0.61 14.57
C ILE A 267 9.67 0.96 15.65
N ASP A 268 9.40 2.26 15.86
CA ASP A 268 8.45 2.73 16.86
C ASP A 268 7.05 2.20 16.59
N TYR A 269 6.63 2.19 15.31
CA TYR A 269 5.34 1.67 14.90
C TYR A 269 5.21 0.17 15.20
N TYR A 270 6.11 -0.67 14.67
CA TYR A 270 6.00 -2.12 14.86
C TYR A 270 6.26 -2.55 16.31
N THR A 271 7.01 -1.76 17.09
CA THR A 271 7.11 -1.92 18.55
C THR A 271 5.74 -1.77 19.20
N LYS A 272 5.02 -0.67 18.92
CA LYS A 272 3.68 -0.42 19.47
C LYS A 272 2.68 -1.50 19.06
N VAL A 273 2.69 -1.90 17.78
CA VAL A 273 1.80 -2.95 17.27
C VAL A 273 2.07 -4.27 17.96
N ALA A 274 3.31 -4.74 17.99
CA ALA A 274 3.67 -5.99 18.65
C ALA A 274 3.29 -5.98 20.13
N GLN A 275 3.62 -4.90 20.86
CA GLN A 275 3.24 -4.77 22.27
C GLN A 275 1.73 -4.80 22.50
N SER A 276 0.93 -4.36 21.52
CA SER A 276 -0.54 -4.43 21.61
C SER A 276 -1.12 -5.85 21.55
N TYR A 277 -0.36 -6.83 21.02
CA TYR A 277 -0.73 -8.25 21.03
C TYR A 277 -0.34 -8.97 22.34
N GLY A 278 0.40 -8.32 23.23
CA GLY A 278 0.77 -8.84 24.55
C GLY A 278 2.25 -9.23 24.68
N SER A 279 2.60 -9.83 25.82
CA SER A 279 3.96 -10.31 26.08
C SER A 279 4.35 -11.44 25.12
N GLY A 280 5.56 -11.41 24.58
CA GLY A 280 6.07 -12.42 23.64
C GLY A 280 5.95 -12.05 22.16
N HIS A 281 5.37 -10.89 21.84
CA HIS A 281 5.31 -10.36 20.47
C HIS A 281 6.45 -9.40 20.14
N TYR A 282 7.07 -8.80 21.16
CA TYR A 282 8.19 -7.87 21.00
C TYR A 282 9.48 -8.46 21.55
N PHE A 283 10.54 -8.44 20.73
CA PHE A 283 11.89 -8.84 21.11
C PHE A 283 12.82 -7.63 20.96
N SER A 284 13.50 -7.24 22.04
CA SER A 284 14.31 -6.02 22.10
C SER A 284 15.66 -6.12 21.38
N GLY A 285 16.06 -7.31 20.95
CA GLY A 285 17.26 -7.59 20.17
C GLY A 285 17.04 -8.77 19.25
N ASP A 286 18.13 -9.42 18.84
CA ASP A 286 18.08 -10.60 17.97
C ASP A 286 17.23 -11.73 18.57
N HIS A 287 16.48 -12.43 17.72
CA HIS A 287 15.64 -13.54 18.14
C HIS A 287 15.60 -14.65 17.09
N SER A 288 15.73 -15.89 17.56
CA SER A 288 15.66 -17.09 16.73
C SER A 288 14.39 -17.85 17.04
N PHE A 289 13.47 -17.90 16.08
CA PHE A 289 12.20 -18.59 16.24
C PHE A 289 12.39 -20.11 16.15
N THR A 290 11.90 -20.81 17.17
CA THR A 290 11.82 -22.27 17.22
C THR A 290 10.58 -22.77 16.45
N SER A 291 10.58 -24.04 16.04
CA SER A 291 9.42 -24.66 15.41
C SER A 291 8.17 -24.63 16.31
N ALA A 292 8.34 -24.77 17.62
CA ALA A 292 7.25 -24.72 18.60
C ALA A 292 6.62 -23.32 18.73
N GLU A 293 7.44 -22.26 18.68
CA GLU A 293 6.94 -20.89 18.65
C GLU A 293 6.15 -20.67 17.37
N LEU A 294 6.77 -20.95 16.21
CA LEU A 294 6.19 -20.78 14.88
C LEU A 294 4.79 -21.42 14.77
N GLN A 295 4.61 -22.66 15.22
CA GLN A 295 3.31 -23.36 15.15
C GLN A 295 2.14 -22.62 15.80
N ASN A 296 2.40 -21.79 16.81
CA ASN A 296 1.38 -21.13 17.62
C ASN A 296 1.33 -19.61 17.41
N MET A 297 2.08 -19.06 16.45
CA MET A 297 2.14 -17.61 16.24
C MET A 297 0.83 -17.07 15.67
N ASN A 298 0.32 -15.98 16.25
CA ASN A 298 -0.85 -15.27 15.72
C ASN A 298 -0.68 -13.75 15.92
N GLY A 299 -0.85 -12.96 14.86
CA GLY A 299 -0.69 -11.51 14.89
C GLY A 299 0.70 -11.04 14.46
N VAL A 300 1.18 -9.92 15.01
CA VAL A 300 2.44 -9.31 14.58
C VAL A 300 3.53 -9.56 15.61
N TYR A 301 4.68 -10.06 15.16
CA TYR A 301 5.86 -10.26 15.99
C TYR A 301 6.96 -9.33 15.48
N PHE A 302 7.50 -8.49 16.36
CA PHE A 302 8.54 -7.53 16.03
C PHE A 302 9.83 -7.85 16.77
N VAL A 303 10.89 -8.04 15.99
CA VAL A 303 12.26 -8.27 16.45
C VAL A 303 13.05 -6.99 16.18
N ASN A 304 13.42 -6.27 17.24
CA ASN A 304 14.27 -5.07 17.17
C ASN A 304 15.76 -5.45 17.00
N GLY A 305 16.03 -6.27 15.98
CA GLY A 305 17.31 -6.88 15.71
C GLY A 305 17.19 -7.80 14.51
N LYS A 306 17.97 -8.86 14.48
CA LYS A 306 17.90 -9.94 13.49
C LYS A 306 16.86 -10.97 13.89
N ALA A 307 15.99 -11.34 12.95
CA ALA A 307 15.11 -12.49 13.11
C ALA A 307 15.69 -13.71 12.38
N THR A 308 15.89 -14.82 13.08
CA THR A 308 16.39 -16.06 12.51
C THR A 308 15.33 -17.16 12.54
N ILE A 309 15.18 -17.87 11.44
CA ILE A 309 14.32 -19.04 11.30
C ILE A 309 15.23 -20.19 10.85
N ALA A 310 15.69 -20.99 11.80
CA ALA A 310 16.76 -21.98 11.58
C ALA A 310 16.27 -23.44 11.51
N GLN A 311 14.96 -23.67 11.66
CA GLN A 311 14.41 -25.03 11.75
C GLN A 311 13.28 -25.24 10.74
N ARG A 312 13.06 -26.50 10.40
CA ARG A 312 11.90 -26.92 9.58
C ARG A 312 10.62 -26.82 10.40
N CYS A 313 9.68 -26.02 9.93
CA CYS A 313 8.33 -25.94 10.46
C CYS A 313 7.34 -26.36 9.37
N ARG A 314 7.28 -27.67 9.12
CA ARG A 314 6.21 -28.26 8.29
C ARG A 314 4.88 -28.04 9.00
N ASP A 315 3.85 -27.73 8.23
CA ASP A 315 2.48 -27.54 8.73
C ASP A 315 2.37 -26.40 9.75
N TYR A 316 3.07 -25.29 9.51
CA TYR A 316 2.82 -24.06 10.26
C TYR A 316 1.33 -23.71 10.16
N ALA A 317 0.66 -23.57 11.31
CA ALA A 317 -0.76 -23.21 11.36
C ALA A 317 -0.97 -21.75 11.80
N GLY A 318 0.11 -21.08 12.22
CA GLY A 318 0.09 -19.71 12.67
C GLY A 318 -0.44 -18.74 11.60
N ARG A 319 -0.98 -17.62 12.06
CA ARG A 319 -1.37 -16.48 11.20
C ARG A 319 -0.60 -15.28 11.69
N ALA A 320 0.69 -15.25 11.36
CA ALA A 320 1.57 -14.23 11.87
C ALA A 320 2.41 -13.55 10.81
N THR A 321 2.72 -12.30 11.09
CA THR A 321 3.72 -11.50 10.37
C THR A 321 4.94 -11.33 11.27
N ILE A 322 6.10 -11.78 10.79
CA ILE A 322 7.38 -11.60 11.46
C ILE A 322 8.04 -10.37 10.85
N VAL A 323 8.35 -9.40 11.71
CA VAL A 323 8.94 -8.12 11.33
C VAL A 323 10.31 -7.98 12.00
N ALA A 324 11.35 -7.69 11.23
CA ALA A 324 12.71 -7.47 11.74
C ALA A 324 13.19 -6.05 11.46
N ALA A 325 13.76 -5.40 12.48
CA ALA A 325 14.34 -4.06 12.36
C ALA A 325 15.66 -4.02 11.58
N THR A 326 16.28 -5.18 11.37
CA THR A 326 17.46 -5.37 10.53
C THR A 326 17.11 -6.30 9.39
N TYR A 327 17.62 -7.53 9.38
CA TYR A 327 17.39 -8.54 8.37
C TYR A 327 16.70 -9.78 8.93
N ILE A 328 16.10 -10.55 8.02
CA ILE A 328 15.57 -11.89 8.31
C ILE A 328 16.55 -12.92 7.73
N GLU A 329 16.86 -13.97 8.49
CA GLU A 329 17.74 -15.05 8.06
C GLU A 329 17.00 -16.39 8.16
N LEU A 330 16.76 -17.03 7.02
CA LEU A 330 16.27 -18.40 6.89
C LEU A 330 17.47 -19.31 6.66
N ASP A 331 17.76 -20.18 7.61
CA ASP A 331 18.96 -21.02 7.62
C ASP A 331 18.63 -22.51 7.73
N ASN A 332 19.60 -23.36 7.37
CA ASN A 332 19.57 -24.82 7.54
C ASN A 332 18.38 -25.54 6.88
N ASN A 333 17.95 -25.08 5.69
CA ASN A 333 16.76 -25.60 5.01
C ASN A 333 15.49 -25.38 5.84
N ALA A 334 15.30 -24.17 6.35
CA ALA A 334 14.07 -23.75 6.98
C ALA A 334 12.88 -23.94 6.02
N GLU A 335 11.82 -24.51 6.55
CA GLU A 335 10.57 -24.72 5.82
C GLU A 335 9.48 -23.98 6.59
N LEU A 336 8.93 -22.92 5.99
CA LEU A 336 7.74 -22.21 6.43
C LEU A 336 6.60 -22.59 5.49
N GLN A 337 6.21 -23.86 5.50
CA GLN A 337 5.14 -24.38 4.62
C GLN A 337 3.78 -24.36 5.32
N THR A 338 2.71 -24.16 4.56
CA THR A 338 1.33 -24.17 5.05
C THR A 338 0.54 -25.32 4.47
N SER A 339 -0.30 -25.93 5.29
CA SER A 339 -1.41 -26.73 4.79
C SER A 339 -2.66 -25.85 4.53
N ASP A 340 -2.73 -24.66 5.13
CA ASP A 340 -3.82 -23.69 4.96
C ASP A 340 -3.38 -22.56 4.01
N PRO A 341 -3.80 -22.55 2.74
CA PRO A 341 -3.47 -21.48 1.80
C PRO A 341 -4.06 -20.12 2.20
N ALA A 342 -5.05 -20.07 3.12
CA ALA A 342 -5.60 -18.83 3.65
C ALA A 342 -4.79 -18.27 4.84
N ALA A 343 -3.82 -19.01 5.38
CA ALA A 343 -2.88 -18.52 6.38
C ALA A 343 -1.80 -17.67 5.68
N VAL A 344 -2.18 -16.44 5.26
CA VAL A 344 -1.23 -15.48 4.69
C VAL A 344 -0.17 -15.17 5.74
N ARG A 345 1.10 -15.29 5.34
CA ARG A 345 2.28 -15.15 6.19
C ARG A 345 3.12 -14.02 5.66
N GLY A 346 3.52 -13.10 6.52
CA GLY A 346 4.40 -12.00 6.16
C GLY A 346 5.78 -12.19 6.78
N LEU A 347 6.83 -12.16 5.97
CA LEU A 347 8.18 -11.88 6.41
C LEU A 347 8.50 -10.45 5.99
N LEU A 348 8.76 -9.56 6.94
CA LEU A 348 9.06 -8.16 6.68
C LEU A 348 10.41 -7.78 7.31
N SER A 349 11.40 -7.42 6.51
CA SER A 349 12.67 -6.88 7.02
C SER A 349 12.89 -5.45 6.55
N LEU A 350 13.50 -4.63 7.41
CA LEU A 350 13.94 -3.28 7.02
C LEU A 350 15.14 -3.31 6.07
N GLN A 351 16.01 -4.31 6.18
CA GLN A 351 17.21 -4.49 5.38
C GLN A 351 17.06 -5.73 4.51
N ASP A 352 18.10 -6.56 4.45
CA ASP A 352 18.14 -7.76 3.63
C ASP A 352 17.22 -8.87 4.17
N THR A 353 16.93 -9.84 3.32
CA THR A 353 16.47 -11.17 3.75
C THR A 353 17.40 -12.21 3.16
N PHE A 354 17.93 -13.11 3.98
CA PHE A 354 18.83 -14.17 3.54
C PHE A 354 18.11 -15.52 3.56
N MET A 355 18.14 -16.24 2.45
CA MET A 355 17.66 -17.61 2.33
C MET A 355 18.85 -18.54 2.04
N ARG A 356 19.37 -19.20 3.07
CA ARG A 356 20.52 -20.12 3.01
C ARG A 356 20.10 -21.60 3.05
N GLY A 357 20.54 -22.37 2.06
CA GLY A 357 20.16 -23.77 1.85
C GLY A 357 18.88 -23.93 1.03
N ASN A 358 18.23 -25.08 1.19
CA ASN A 358 17.02 -25.46 0.46
C ASN A 358 15.77 -24.99 1.20
N ASN A 359 15.63 -23.68 1.40
CA ASN A 359 14.49 -23.14 2.14
C ASN A 359 13.20 -23.21 1.33
N VAL A 360 12.07 -23.44 2.00
CA VAL A 360 10.75 -23.28 1.38
C VAL A 360 9.91 -22.32 2.20
N VAL A 361 9.40 -21.26 1.57
CA VAL A 361 8.57 -20.25 2.25
C VAL A 361 7.24 -20.15 1.53
N ASP A 362 6.16 -20.54 2.19
CA ASP A 362 4.80 -20.23 1.75
C ASP A 362 4.39 -18.92 2.42
N GLY A 363 4.31 -17.82 1.67
CA GLY A 363 4.04 -16.49 2.22
C GLY A 363 4.47 -15.32 1.33
N VAL A 364 4.35 -14.13 1.90
CA VAL A 364 4.73 -12.83 1.34
C VAL A 364 6.03 -12.41 2.01
N ILE A 365 7.08 -12.17 1.22
CA ILE A 365 8.37 -11.65 1.68
C ILE A 365 8.47 -10.20 1.23
N LEU A 366 8.64 -9.29 2.19
CA LEU A 366 8.95 -7.89 1.97
C LEU A 366 10.32 -7.60 2.59
N CYS A 367 11.26 -7.09 1.82
CA CYS A 367 12.54 -6.64 2.38
C CYS A 367 12.90 -5.27 1.84
N GLY A 368 13.38 -4.41 2.74
CA GLY A 368 13.70 -3.02 2.42
C GLY A 368 14.98 -2.85 1.60
N ASP A 369 15.86 -3.86 1.57
CA ASP A 369 17.06 -3.88 0.74
C ASP A 369 17.06 -5.14 -0.15
N THR A 370 18.00 -6.08 0.01
CA THR A 370 18.20 -7.17 -0.93
C THR A 370 17.70 -8.51 -0.40
N LEU A 371 16.89 -9.23 -1.17
CA LEU A 371 16.60 -10.65 -0.96
C LEU A 371 17.75 -11.49 -1.54
N CYS A 372 18.53 -12.11 -0.67
CA CYS A 372 19.68 -12.91 -1.01
C CYS A 372 19.38 -14.41 -0.94
N PHE A 373 19.58 -15.12 -2.04
CA PHE A 373 19.48 -16.58 -2.10
C PHE A 373 20.87 -17.22 -2.10
N ASN A 374 21.05 -18.26 -1.30
CA ASN A 374 22.22 -19.12 -1.30
C ASN A 374 21.73 -20.57 -1.20
N GLY A 375 21.75 -21.33 -2.30
CA GLY A 375 21.14 -22.67 -2.38
C GLY A 375 19.81 -22.72 -3.15
N SER A 376 19.10 -23.85 -3.09
CA SER A 376 17.83 -24.06 -3.81
C SER A 376 16.63 -23.60 -3.00
N ALA A 377 16.42 -22.29 -2.94
CA ALA A 377 15.26 -21.69 -2.28
C ALA A 377 13.99 -21.80 -3.14
N THR A 378 12.87 -22.08 -2.49
CA THR A 378 11.52 -22.04 -3.08
C THR A 378 10.64 -21.08 -2.31
N THR A 379 10.01 -20.13 -3.00
CA THR A 379 9.00 -19.25 -2.38
C THR A 379 7.66 -19.48 -3.05
N ARG A 380 6.61 -19.66 -2.25
CA ARG A 380 5.24 -19.76 -2.69
C ARG A 380 4.40 -18.62 -2.16
N GLY A 381 4.09 -17.67 -3.02
CA GLY A 381 3.52 -16.39 -2.63
C GLY A 381 4.44 -15.25 -3.05
N ALA A 382 4.32 -14.11 -2.42
CA ALA A 382 4.84 -12.86 -2.95
C ALA A 382 6.27 -12.54 -2.55
N ILE A 383 6.97 -11.78 -3.39
CA ILE A 383 8.24 -11.12 -3.03
C ILE A 383 8.15 -9.64 -3.44
N ALA A 384 8.50 -8.74 -2.52
CA ALA A 384 8.69 -7.33 -2.74
C ALA A 384 10.03 -6.90 -2.13
N THR A 385 10.96 -6.45 -2.96
CA THR A 385 12.35 -6.16 -2.54
C THR A 385 12.98 -5.08 -3.40
N TRP A 386 13.96 -4.36 -2.85
CA TRP A 386 14.81 -3.44 -3.62
C TRP A 386 15.85 -4.17 -4.46
N GLY A 387 16.20 -5.41 -4.17
CA GLY A 387 17.23 -6.13 -4.91
C GLY A 387 17.10 -7.62 -4.75
N ILE A 388 17.50 -8.38 -5.77
CA ILE A 388 17.63 -9.84 -5.62
C ILE A 388 19.09 -10.19 -5.86
N GLY A 389 19.72 -10.76 -4.84
CA GLY A 389 21.09 -11.26 -4.88
C GLY A 389 21.11 -12.78 -4.89
N VAL A 390 22.05 -13.37 -5.61
CA VAL A 390 22.36 -14.80 -5.51
C VAL A 390 23.80 -14.93 -5.06
N ASP A 391 24.00 -15.29 -3.78
CA ASP A 391 25.33 -15.48 -3.23
C ASP A 391 25.81 -16.89 -3.57
N SER A 392 26.99 -16.94 -4.18
CA SER A 392 27.64 -18.17 -4.64
C SER A 392 28.71 -18.68 -3.69
N SER A 393 29.00 -17.93 -2.62
CA SER A 393 30.10 -18.22 -1.73
C SER A 393 29.63 -18.97 -0.48
N GLU A 394 29.94 -20.27 -0.43
CA GLU A 394 29.94 -21.08 0.81
C GLU A 394 31.02 -20.63 1.82
N GLN A 395 31.81 -19.61 1.50
CA GLN A 395 32.89 -19.16 2.37
C GLN A 395 32.34 -18.18 3.41
N GLY A 396 31.92 -18.76 4.56
CA GLY A 396 31.40 -18.09 5.74
C GLY A 396 32.37 -17.08 6.40
N GLY A 397 32.65 -15.98 5.70
CA GLY A 397 33.44 -14.85 6.17
C GLY A 397 32.64 -13.56 6.00
N HIS A 398 31.92 -13.17 7.04
CA HIS A 398 31.18 -11.92 7.12
C HIS A 398 32.10 -10.72 6.87
N ARG A 399 31.96 -10.07 5.71
CA ARG A 399 32.03 -8.62 5.54
C ARG A 399 31.52 -8.25 4.14
N TRP A 400 30.21 -8.05 4.04
CA TRP A 400 29.63 -7.14 3.06
C TRP A 400 30.02 -5.72 3.48
N GLN A 401 31.22 -5.27 3.08
CA GLN A 401 31.65 -3.88 3.20
C GLN A 401 31.77 -3.31 1.79
N GLY A 402 30.68 -2.73 1.29
CA GLY A 402 30.69 -1.97 0.04
C GLY A 402 29.58 -2.39 -0.93
N THR A 403 28.86 -1.38 -1.42
CA THR A 403 27.69 -1.40 -2.31
C THR A 403 27.97 -1.90 -3.73
N GLY A 404 28.78 -2.94 -3.92
CA GLY A 404 29.09 -3.42 -5.25
C GLY A 404 29.99 -4.64 -5.26
N GLY A 405 29.39 -5.80 -5.47
CA GLY A 405 30.08 -7.00 -5.91
C GLY A 405 29.85 -8.17 -5.00
N CYS A 406 29.16 -9.20 -5.52
CA CYS A 406 29.48 -10.62 -5.38
C CYS A 406 28.40 -11.47 -6.09
N CYS A 407 28.46 -11.54 -7.42
CA CYS A 407 27.73 -12.55 -8.20
C CYS A 407 28.76 -13.41 -8.95
N HIS A 408 29.19 -14.54 -8.38
CA HIS A 408 30.04 -15.52 -9.08
C HIS A 408 29.22 -16.75 -9.52
N ARG A 409 29.58 -17.28 -10.69
CA ARG A 409 28.73 -18.19 -11.48
C ARG A 409 28.80 -19.65 -10.99
N ARG A 410 27.76 -20.10 -10.29
CA ARG A 410 27.30 -21.50 -10.28
C ARG A 410 25.82 -21.54 -10.65
N SER A 411 25.38 -22.64 -11.26
CA SER A 411 23.98 -22.84 -11.68
C SER A 411 23.13 -23.15 -10.45
N TRP A 412 22.11 -22.34 -10.19
CA TRP A 412 21.16 -22.53 -9.09
C TRP A 412 19.74 -22.51 -9.63
N ASP A 413 18.88 -23.35 -9.04
CA ASP A 413 17.45 -23.40 -9.35
C ASP A 413 16.68 -22.67 -8.24
N VAL A 414 16.27 -21.43 -8.50
CA VAL A 414 15.27 -20.72 -7.69
C VAL A 414 13.90 -21.01 -8.28
N LYS A 415 13.00 -21.57 -7.48
CA LYS A 415 11.63 -21.91 -7.91
C LYS A 415 10.62 -21.01 -7.21
N LEU A 416 9.82 -20.29 -8.00
CA LEU A 416 8.70 -19.51 -7.50
C LEU A 416 7.39 -20.19 -7.95
N LEU A 417 6.53 -20.59 -7.02
CA LEU A 417 5.29 -21.33 -7.30
C LEU A 417 4.10 -20.61 -6.64
N TYR A 418 3.04 -20.24 -7.36
CA TYR A 418 2.03 -19.32 -6.81
C TYR A 418 0.66 -19.94 -6.51
N ASP A 419 0.07 -19.54 -5.36
CA ASP A 419 -1.32 -19.85 -4.94
C ASP A 419 -2.05 -18.67 -4.21
N ALA A 420 -1.48 -17.45 -4.13
CA ALA A 420 -2.10 -16.30 -3.44
C ALA A 420 -1.70 -14.90 -3.99
N ALA A 421 -2.57 -13.90 -3.77
CA ALA A 421 -2.60 -12.56 -4.37
C ALA A 421 -1.63 -11.51 -3.75
N ILE A 422 -1.36 -10.43 -4.49
CA ILE A 422 -0.46 -9.31 -4.13
C ILE A 422 -1.17 -7.98 -4.34
N PHE A 423 -1.14 -7.08 -3.35
CA PHE A 423 -1.57 -5.68 -3.48
C PHE A 423 -0.57 -4.74 -2.79
N LEU A 424 -0.34 -3.57 -3.38
CA LEU A 424 0.59 -2.54 -2.92
C LEU A 424 -0.12 -1.34 -2.28
N LEU A 425 0.63 -0.66 -1.42
CA LEU A 425 0.18 0.13 -0.29
C LEU A 425 0.93 1.48 -0.26
N TYR A 426 0.31 2.65 -0.53
CA TYR A 426 0.99 3.98 -0.56
C TYR A 426 0.46 5.03 0.44
N PRO A 427 1.31 5.98 0.95
CA PRO A 427 1.10 6.65 2.24
C PRO A 427 0.94 8.21 2.09
N PRO A 428 0.85 9.02 3.18
CA PRO A 428 1.56 8.85 4.45
C PRO A 428 0.84 7.93 5.46
N GLY A 429 1.64 7.13 6.14
CA GLY A 429 1.37 6.01 7.06
C GLY A 429 0.64 4.80 6.48
N LEU A 430 0.90 3.65 7.10
CA LEU A 430 0.63 2.30 6.59
C LEU A 430 -0.87 2.08 6.32
N PRO A 431 -1.29 1.28 5.33
CA PRO A 431 -2.69 1.23 4.94
C PRO A 431 -3.46 0.29 5.85
N TYR A 432 -4.19 0.91 6.75
CA TYR A 432 -5.29 0.25 7.39
C TYR A 432 -6.51 0.41 6.50
N THR A 433 -7.26 -0.66 6.32
CA THR A 433 -8.61 -0.54 5.80
C THR A 433 -9.43 0.17 6.86
N VAL A 434 -9.68 1.45 6.61
CA VAL A 434 -10.65 2.27 7.34
C VAL A 434 -11.98 2.08 6.64
N LYS A 435 -12.85 1.26 7.24
CA LYS A 435 -14.23 1.14 6.79
C LYS A 435 -15.09 2.10 7.62
N VAL A 436 -15.78 3.01 6.94
CA VAL A 436 -16.75 3.89 7.59
C VAL A 436 -18.10 3.18 7.56
N ASP A 437 -18.55 2.73 8.72
CA ASP A 437 -19.77 1.92 8.82
C ASP A 437 -21.03 2.80 8.92
N TYR A 438 -20.90 4.04 9.40
CA TYR A 438 -22.05 4.90 9.66
C TYR A 438 -21.69 6.40 9.70
N TRP A 439 -22.53 7.24 9.07
CA TRP A 439 -22.51 8.71 9.15
C TRP A 439 -23.82 9.21 9.77
N LYS A 440 -23.72 10.04 10.82
CA LYS A 440 -24.89 10.69 11.41
C LYS A 440 -24.63 12.16 11.72
N GLN A 441 -25.54 13.00 11.24
CA GLN A 441 -25.62 14.38 11.69
C GLN A 441 -26.32 14.42 13.05
N VAL A 442 -25.65 15.01 14.05
CA VAL A 442 -26.23 15.21 15.38
C VAL A 442 -26.55 16.71 15.48
N SER A 443 -27.85 17.03 15.56
CA SER A 443 -28.40 18.38 15.45
C SER A 443 -27.90 19.34 16.52
#